data_AF-A0A3B9A3I0-F1
#
_entry.id   AF-A0A3B9A3I0-F1
#
_cell.length_a   1.000
_cell.length_b   1.000
_cell.length_c   1.000
_cell.angle_alpha   90.00
_cell.angle_beta   90.00
_cell.angle_gamma   90.00
#
_symmetry.space_group_name_H-M   'P 1'
#
loop_
_entity.id
_entity.type
_entity.pdbx_description
1 polymer ?
#
loop_
_entity_poly.entity_id
_entity_poly.type
_entity_poly.pdbx_seq_one_letter_code
_entity_poly.pdbx_strand_id
1 'polypeptide(L)'
;MEFHISRQARDRYQFDQSLFSYNGNVIFANFHAARQFAQKMNSFRDLINYPERAVKAGQVNALGLIDEILHLVVFLFRQQKNPQVMQQALADLEKSLGKQKVDELLLEFTREFPPISVYRGEISPEEYLKQTT
;
A
#
# COMPACT_ATOMS: atom_id res chain seq x y z
N MET A 1 -2.48 -8.35 -1.01
CA MET A 1 -3.15 -7.25 -1.72
C MET A 1 -3.01 -6.05 -0.82
N GLU A 2 -1.82 -5.46 -0.77
CA GLU A 2 -1.52 -4.44 0.23
C GLU A 2 -2.03 -3.08 -0.23
N PHE A 3 -2.90 -2.45 0.57
CA PHE A 3 -3.13 -1.01 0.42
C PHE A 3 -1.87 -0.29 0.92
N HIS A 4 -1.04 0.12 -0.03
CA HIS A 4 0.29 0.67 0.25
C HIS A 4 0.16 2.03 0.93
N ILE A 5 0.61 2.12 2.18
CA ILE A 5 0.75 3.38 2.91
C ILE A 5 2.24 3.66 3.05
N SER A 6 2.65 4.84 2.59
CA SER A 6 4.04 5.24 2.68
C SER A 6 4.51 5.31 4.12
N ARG A 7 5.80 5.04 4.35
CA ARG A 7 6.47 5.21 5.63
C ARG A 7 6.18 6.58 6.21
N GLN A 8 6.35 7.63 5.40
CA GLN A 8 6.07 9.01 5.80
C GLN A 8 4.64 9.20 6.31
N ALA A 9 3.64 8.61 5.64
CA ALA A 9 2.25 8.71 6.08
C ALA A 9 2.00 7.92 7.38
N ARG A 10 2.62 6.73 7.53
CA ARG A 10 2.55 5.93 8.77
C ARG A 10 3.15 6.71 9.94
N ASP A 11 4.33 7.29 9.77
CA ASP A 11 5.02 8.07 10.80
C ASP A 11 4.21 9.32 11.18
N ARG A 12 3.77 10.10 10.17
CA ARG A 12 3.07 11.36 10.37
C ARG A 12 1.73 11.20 11.08
N TYR A 13 0.91 10.27 10.62
CA TYR A 13 -0.44 10.06 11.17
C TYR A 13 -0.46 8.96 12.23
N GLN A 14 0.71 8.41 12.58
CA GLN A 14 0.88 7.34 13.56
C GLN A 14 -0.03 6.14 13.30
N PHE A 15 -0.35 5.82 12.03
CA PHE A 15 -1.30 4.75 11.73
C PHE A 15 -0.87 3.44 12.39
N ASP A 16 -1.68 2.97 13.33
CA ASP A 16 -1.39 1.78 14.12
C ASP A 16 -1.93 0.52 13.44
N GLN A 17 -1.51 -0.63 13.97
CA GLN A 17 -1.73 -1.94 13.38
C GLN A 17 -3.20 -2.35 13.30
N SER A 18 -4.10 -1.71 14.07
CA SER A 18 -5.51 -2.09 14.14
C SER A 18 -6.28 -1.79 12.84
N LEU A 19 -5.75 -0.87 12.03
CA LEU A 19 -6.28 -0.52 10.72
C LEU A 19 -5.87 -1.50 9.61
N PHE A 20 -4.94 -2.41 9.91
CA PHE A 20 -4.37 -3.34 8.94
C PHE A 20 -4.76 -4.79 9.27
N SER A 21 -5.03 -5.61 8.25
CA SER A 21 -5.05 -7.07 8.42
C SER A 21 -3.67 -7.60 8.82
N TYR A 22 -3.64 -8.84 9.30
CA TYR A 22 -2.42 -9.57 9.66
C TYR A 22 -1.37 -9.64 8.53
N ASN A 23 -1.76 -9.40 7.28
CA ASN A 23 -0.89 -9.37 6.10
C ASN A 23 -0.50 -7.96 5.64
N GLY A 24 -0.75 -6.90 6.43
CA GLY A 24 -0.28 -5.55 6.14
C GLY A 24 -1.17 -4.71 5.21
N ASN A 25 -2.29 -5.25 4.72
CA ASN A 25 -3.28 -4.52 3.93
C ASN A 25 -4.20 -3.69 4.83
N VAL A 26 -4.65 -2.51 4.41
CA VAL A 26 -5.75 -1.82 5.09
C VAL A 26 -7.05 -2.57 4.77
N ILE A 27 -7.74 -3.08 5.78
CA ILE A 27 -9.06 -3.68 5.58
C ILE A 27 -10.09 -2.54 5.47
N PHE A 28 -10.50 -2.19 4.27
CA PHE A 28 -11.66 -1.30 4.06
C PHE A 28 -13.02 -2.04 4.11
N ALA A 29 -13.06 -3.25 4.67
CA ALA A 29 -14.31 -3.98 4.89
C ALA A 29 -15.11 -3.47 6.11
N ASN A 30 -14.57 -2.52 6.90
CA ASN A 30 -15.26 -1.98 8.06
C ASN A 30 -15.34 -0.45 8.03
N PHE A 31 -16.57 0.09 8.01
CA PHE A 31 -16.81 1.53 8.12
C PHE A 31 -16.17 2.17 9.35
N HIS A 32 -15.97 1.40 10.43
CA HIS A 32 -15.26 1.84 11.61
C HIS A 32 -13.79 2.18 11.31
N ALA A 33 -13.08 1.32 10.57
CA ALA A 33 -11.69 1.55 10.20
C ALA A 33 -11.54 2.81 9.33
N ALA A 34 -12.44 3.01 8.36
CA ALA A 34 -12.45 4.23 7.55
C ALA A 34 -12.71 5.52 8.38
N ARG A 35 -13.58 5.44 9.40
CA ARG A 35 -13.81 6.56 10.34
C ARG A 35 -12.60 6.84 11.21
N GLN A 36 -11.98 5.80 11.78
CA GLN A 36 -10.76 5.93 12.59
C GLN A 36 -9.60 6.51 11.75
N PHE A 37 -9.43 6.03 10.51
CA PHE A 37 -8.42 6.54 9.59
C PHE A 37 -8.62 8.04 9.32
N ALA A 38 -9.83 8.44 8.93
CA ALA A 38 -10.15 9.85 8.69
C ALA A 38 -10.00 10.71 9.94
N GLN A 39 -10.47 10.23 11.10
CA GLN A 39 -10.32 10.91 12.38
C GLN A 39 -8.84 11.14 12.72
N LYS A 40 -8.01 10.12 12.54
CA LYS A 40 -6.57 10.21 12.81
C LYS A 40 -5.88 11.18 11.87
N MET A 41 -6.20 11.20 10.58
CA MET A 41 -5.66 12.23 9.69
C MET A 41 -6.07 13.64 10.10
N ASN A 42 -7.34 13.80 10.48
CA ASN A 42 -7.92 15.08 10.84
C ASN A 42 -7.37 15.63 12.16
N SER A 43 -6.88 14.80 13.08
CA SER A 43 -6.24 15.28 14.32
C SER A 43 -4.87 15.93 14.10
N PHE A 44 -4.23 15.70 12.95
CA PHE A 44 -2.95 16.33 12.55
C PHE A 44 -3.14 17.50 11.57
N ARG A 45 -4.39 17.91 11.29
CA ARG A 45 -4.72 19.01 10.38
C ARG A 45 -5.30 20.17 11.16
N ASP A 46 -4.94 21.39 10.76
CA ASP A 46 -5.57 22.61 11.28
C ASP A 46 -6.93 22.81 10.61
N LEU A 47 -7.94 22.13 11.16
CA LEU A 47 -9.32 22.23 10.67
C LEU A 47 -10.09 23.41 11.26
N ILE A 48 -9.49 24.15 12.20
CA ILE A 48 -10.09 25.39 12.72
C ILE A 48 -9.96 26.48 11.67
N ASN A 49 -8.75 26.66 11.11
CA ASN A 49 -8.51 27.66 10.08
C ASN A 49 -8.80 27.14 8.65
N TYR A 50 -8.73 25.82 8.44
CA TYR A 50 -8.89 25.19 7.11
C TYR A 50 -9.84 23.98 7.15
N PRO A 51 -11.14 24.17 7.45
CA PRO A 51 -12.10 23.08 7.56
C PRO A 51 -12.29 22.29 6.25
N GLU A 52 -12.07 22.93 5.10
CA GLU A 52 -12.12 22.30 3.78
C GLU A 52 -11.06 21.20 3.58
N ARG A 53 -10.00 21.19 4.40
CA ARG A 53 -8.96 20.15 4.40
C ARG A 53 -9.39 18.89 5.16
N ALA A 54 -10.59 18.83 5.73
CA ALA A 54 -11.06 17.65 6.44
C ALA A 54 -11.15 16.42 5.50
N VAL A 55 -10.48 15.35 5.90
CA VAL A 55 -10.60 14.03 5.27
C VAL A 55 -11.96 13.43 5.65
N LYS A 56 -12.76 13.05 4.65
CA LYS A 56 -14.07 12.42 4.89
C LYS A 56 -13.93 10.91 4.92
N ALA A 57 -14.48 10.26 5.95
CA ALA A 57 -14.48 8.80 6.08
C ALA A 57 -15.09 8.10 4.85
N GLY A 58 -16.11 8.69 4.21
CA GLY A 58 -16.69 8.16 2.98
C GLY A 58 -15.70 8.14 1.80
N GLN A 59 -14.83 9.15 1.67
CA GLN A 59 -13.80 9.19 0.63
C GLN A 59 -12.71 8.14 0.89
N VAL A 60 -12.31 7.99 2.16
CA VAL A 60 -11.37 6.94 2.59
C VAL A 60 -11.92 5.54 2.28
N ASN A 61 -13.19 5.30 2.61
CA ASN A 61 -13.83 4.03 2.29
C ASN A 61 -13.94 3.78 0.78
N ALA A 62 -14.28 4.82 0.00
CA ALA A 62 -14.35 4.71 -1.45
C ALA A 62 -12.98 4.41 -2.08
N LEU A 63 -11.90 5.04 -1.60
CA LEU A 63 -10.52 4.75 -2.03
C LEU A 63 -10.19 3.26 -1.82
N GLY A 64 -10.52 2.74 -0.64
CA GLY A 64 -10.33 1.32 -0.34
C GLY A 64 -11.09 0.36 -1.24
N LEU A 65 -12.37 0.66 -1.51
CA LEU A 65 -13.18 -0.17 -2.41
C LEU A 65 -12.65 -0.15 -3.85
N ILE A 66 -12.22 1.03 -4.34
CA ILE A 66 -11.63 1.15 -5.67
C ILE A 66 -10.36 0.32 -5.77
N ASP A 67 -9.48 0.37 -4.77
CA ASP A 67 -8.25 -0.41 -4.72
C ASP A 67 -8.52 -1.93 -4.78
N GLU A 68 -9.43 -2.43 -3.96
CA GLU A 68 -9.82 -3.85 -3.95
C GLU A 68 -10.43 -4.30 -5.29
N ILE A 69 -11.28 -3.45 -5.91
CA ILE A 69 -11.85 -3.74 -7.23
C ILE A 69 -10.75 -3.80 -8.29
N LEU A 70 -9.80 -2.86 -8.29
CA LEU A 70 -8.70 -2.85 -9.25
C LEU A 70 -7.78 -4.07 -9.06
N HIS A 71 -7.52 -4.46 -7.82
CA HIS A 71 -6.81 -5.70 -7.51
C HIS A 71 -7.54 -6.93 -8.06
N LEU A 72 -8.87 -7.01 -7.88
CA LEU A 72 -9.67 -8.08 -8.46
C LEU A 72 -9.59 -8.09 -9.99
N VAL A 73 -9.66 -6.94 -10.64
CA VAL A 73 -9.51 -6.83 -12.11
C VAL A 73 -8.16 -7.36 -12.56
N VAL A 74 -7.07 -6.98 -11.89
CA VAL A 74 -5.72 -7.50 -12.20
C VAL A 74 -5.63 -9.01 -11.95
N PHE A 75 -6.21 -9.52 -10.87
CA PHE A 75 -6.27 -10.94 -10.58
C PHE A 75 -6.99 -11.71 -11.71
N LEU A 76 -8.17 -11.23 -12.13
CA LEU A 76 -8.93 -11.84 -13.21
C LEU A 76 -8.18 -11.76 -14.55
N PHE A 77 -7.50 -10.64 -14.83
CA PHE A 77 -6.66 -10.50 -16.03
C PHE A 77 -5.53 -11.54 -16.04
N ARG A 78 -4.83 -11.71 -14.91
CA ARG A 78 -3.80 -12.74 -14.76
C ARG A 78 -4.37 -14.13 -14.98
N GLN A 79 -5.52 -14.44 -14.39
CA GLN A 79 -6.12 -15.77 -14.48
C GLN A 79 -6.64 -16.09 -15.89
N GLN A 80 -7.30 -15.13 -16.54
CA GLN A 80 -8.13 -15.39 -17.72
C GLN A 80 -7.51 -14.93 -19.04
N LYS A 81 -6.57 -13.97 -19.01
CA LYS A 81 -6.01 -13.33 -20.22
C LYS A 81 -4.52 -13.60 -20.38
N ASN A 82 -3.73 -13.37 -19.33
CA ASN A 82 -2.30 -13.59 -19.40
C ASN A 82 -1.73 -14.03 -18.03
N PRO A 83 -1.63 -15.35 -17.80
CA PRO A 83 -1.03 -15.91 -16.58
C PRO A 83 0.43 -15.50 -16.35
N GLN A 84 1.13 -15.15 -17.44
CA GLN A 84 2.55 -14.80 -17.42
C GLN A 84 2.81 -13.29 -17.33
N VAL A 85 1.76 -12.45 -17.24
CA VAL A 85 1.91 -10.98 -17.35
C VAL A 85 2.91 -10.39 -16.36
N MET A 86 2.99 -10.93 -15.14
CA MET A 86 3.92 -10.41 -14.13
C MET A 86 5.37 -10.79 -14.44
N GLN A 87 5.63 -12.04 -14.89
CA GLN A 87 6.97 -12.43 -15.32
C GLN A 87 7.41 -11.66 -16.57
N GLN A 88 6.48 -11.46 -17.52
CA GLN A 88 6.75 -10.71 -18.75
C GLN A 88 7.05 -9.25 -18.45
N ALA A 89 6.23 -8.59 -17.61
CA ALA A 89 6.47 -7.21 -17.20
C ALA A 89 7.82 -7.04 -16.49
N LEU A 90 8.19 -7.97 -15.61
CA LEU A 90 9.49 -7.94 -14.95
C LEU A 90 10.64 -8.11 -15.96
N ALA A 91 10.54 -9.10 -16.85
CA ALA A 91 11.56 -9.33 -17.88
C ALA A 91 11.72 -8.12 -18.83
N ASP A 92 10.61 -7.46 -19.18
CA ASP A 92 10.63 -6.26 -20.02
C ASP A 92 11.27 -5.06 -19.30
N LEU A 93 11.04 -4.91 -17.99
CA LEU A 93 11.72 -3.91 -17.16
C LEU A 93 13.21 -4.22 -17.04
N GLU A 94 13.58 -5.48 -16.79
CA GLU A 94 15.00 -5.89 -16.71
C GLU A 94 15.72 -5.68 -18.05
N LYS A 95 15.05 -5.93 -19.17
CA LYS A 95 15.59 -5.70 -20.52
C LYS A 95 15.80 -4.21 -20.81
N SER A 96 14.87 -3.36 -20.37
CA SER A 96 14.90 -1.93 -20.68
C SER A 96 15.77 -1.10 -19.74
N LEU A 97 15.80 -1.43 -18.44
CA LEU A 97 16.50 -0.69 -17.41
C LEU A 97 17.78 -1.40 -16.91
N GLY A 98 17.88 -2.70 -17.13
CA GLY A 98 18.90 -3.56 -16.54
C GLY A 98 18.49 -4.10 -15.17
N LYS A 99 18.83 -5.36 -14.90
CA LYS A 99 18.44 -6.06 -13.67
C LYS A 99 18.78 -5.30 -12.39
N GLN A 100 20.01 -4.78 -12.29
CA GLN A 100 20.43 -4.04 -11.09
C GLN A 100 19.53 -2.83 -10.79
N LYS A 101 19.14 -2.06 -11.81
CA LYS A 101 18.26 -0.90 -11.59
C LYS A 101 16.84 -1.31 -11.21
N VAL A 102 16.37 -2.45 -11.70
CA VAL A 102 15.07 -3.01 -11.30
C VAL A 102 15.12 -3.46 -9.84
N ASP A 103 16.18 -4.17 -9.44
CA ASP A 103 16.38 -4.60 -8.06
C ASP A 103 16.47 -3.40 -7.10
N GLU A 104 17.20 -2.34 -7.47
CA GLU A 104 17.26 -1.08 -6.73
C GLU A 104 15.89 -0.38 -6.64
N LEU A 105 15.13 -0.35 -7.74
CA LEU A 105 13.78 0.23 -7.77
C LEU A 105 12.83 -0.51 -6.82
N LEU A 106 12.83 -1.84 -6.86
CA LEU A 106 12.00 -2.67 -5.99
C LEU A 106 12.38 -2.46 -4.51
N LEU A 107 13.67 -2.37 -4.21
CA LEU A 107 14.17 -2.10 -2.87
C LEU A 107 13.72 -0.73 -2.35
N GLU A 108 13.87 0.32 -3.15
CA GLU A 108 13.41 1.67 -2.78
C GLU A 108 11.89 1.73 -2.64
N PHE A 109 11.15 1.03 -3.49
CA PHE A 109 9.70 0.91 -3.35
C PHE A 109 9.32 0.25 -2.01
N THR A 110 9.96 -0.86 -1.63
CA THR A 110 9.73 -1.52 -0.34
C THR A 110 10.16 -0.64 0.85
N ARG A 111 11.16 0.22 0.71
CA ARG A 111 11.57 1.16 1.77
C ARG A 111 10.55 2.27 1.97
N GLU A 112 10.01 2.81 0.87
CA GLU A 112 9.05 3.91 0.85
C GLU A 112 7.63 3.44 1.22
N PHE A 113 7.21 2.27 0.77
CA PHE A 113 5.91 1.66 1.05
C PHE A 113 6.10 0.32 1.78
N PRO A 114 6.62 0.34 3.01
CA PRO A 114 6.99 -0.88 3.69
C PRO A 114 5.75 -1.72 4.07
N PRO A 115 5.78 -3.03 3.79
CA PRO A 115 4.93 -4.00 4.47
C PRO A 115 5.09 -3.86 5.97
N ILE A 116 4.10 -4.32 6.74
CA ILE A 116 4.07 -4.05 8.18
C ILE A 116 5.27 -4.64 8.93
N SER A 117 5.77 -5.81 8.53
CA SER A 117 6.93 -6.47 9.12
C SER A 117 8.22 -5.69 8.85
N VAL A 118 8.38 -5.15 7.64
CA VAL A 118 9.50 -4.27 7.26
C VAL A 118 9.42 -2.94 8.01
N TYR A 119 8.21 -2.37 8.13
CA TYR A 119 8.02 -1.10 8.84
C TYR A 119 8.41 -1.21 10.33
N ARG A 120 8.12 -2.35 10.97
CA ARG A 120 8.47 -2.63 12.37
C ARG A 120 9.94 -3.03 12.59
N GLY A 121 10.69 -3.25 11.52
CA GLY A 121 12.05 -3.79 11.60
C GLY A 121 12.10 -5.26 12.04
N GLU A 122 11.00 -6.01 11.87
CA GLU A 122 10.97 -7.46 12.11
C GLU A 122 11.79 -8.22 11.05
N ILE A 123 11.80 -7.71 9.81
CA ILE A 123 12.63 -8.18 8.70
C ILE A 123 13.17 -6.98 7.92
N SER A 124 14.31 -7.13 7.26
CA SER A 124 14.83 -6.11 6.36
C SER A 124 14.07 -6.06 5.02
N PRO A 125 14.03 -4.90 4.33
CA PRO A 125 13.49 -4.82 2.96
C PRO A 125 14.13 -5.84 2.00
N GLU A 126 15.43 -6.07 2.16
CA GLU A 126 16.21 -7.02 1.35
C GLU A 126 15.78 -8.47 1.60
N GLU A 127 15.52 -8.85 2.86
CA GLU A 127 14.99 -10.17 3.20
C GLU A 127 13.56 -10.36 2.71
N TYR A 128 12.72 -9.33 2.81
CA TYR A 128 11.34 -9.38 2.31
C TYR A 128 11.28 -9.66 0.80
N LEU A 129 12.10 -8.96 0.00
CA LEU A 129 12.14 -9.17 -1.45
C LEU A 129 12.63 -10.58 -1.82
N LYS A 130 13.58 -11.13 -1.06
CA LYS A 130 14.07 -12.51 -1.27
C LYS A 130 13.04 -13.59 -0.95
N GLN A 131 12.06 -13.32 -0.08
CA GLN A 131 10.98 -14.26 0.25
C GLN A 131 9.87 -14.28 -0.81
N THR A 132 9.81 -13.27 -1.66
CA THR A 132 8.70 -13.03 -2.60
C THR A 132 9.07 -13.36 -4.05
N THR A 133 10.29 -13.86 -4.28
CA THR A 133 10.79 -14.31 -5.59
C THR A 133 10.95 -15.83 -5.60
#